data_AF-A0A963JGH8-F1
#
_entry.id   AF-A0A963JGH8-F1
#
_cell.length_a   1.000
_cell.length_b   1.000
_cell.length_c   1.000
_cell.angle_alpha   90.00
_cell.angle_beta   90.00
_cell.angle_gamma   90.00
#
_symmetry.space_group_name_H-M   'P 1'
#
loop_
_entity.id
_entity.type
_entity.pdbx_description
1 polymer ?
#
loop_
_entity_poly.entity_id
_entity_poly.type
_entity_poly.pdbx_seq_one_letter_code
_entity_poly.pdbx_strand_id
1 'polypeptide(L)'
;AGAAIAVEAIVEDLQAKRALFAELEALLGADAVLATNTSSISVTAIANGMQRPGRLVGMHFFNPVPLMKLVEVVSGLRTDGEVAQAVFDLAAAWGKTPVHAKSTPGFVVNRIARPFYAEALQLLLERATEPAVLDACLRGAGFRMGPCELIDLIGHDTNFAVTRSVYEANFEDKRYMPSLLQAEMVAGGLLGRKSGQGFYRYGDGGGVPALPAFEPASAPYAQRVVLHGAGPVADRLTLALAGQAFERDTASGWTGLEVDGAQLRLTDGRCASAIGAEVAVFDLPIHPSLGGCERGTALAFALSDRASGAWVQAAAQWLRAAGFHAQRIADAPGLIVARTLAMLINEACDAVHQGVCSEAGADAAMKLGVNYPAGPFEWLARWDAARIAQLLDALAATYRG
;
A
#
# COMPACT_ATOMS: atom_id res chain seq x y z
N ALA A 1 -7.31 37.32 20.48
CA ALA A 1 -7.47 37.37 21.95
C ALA A 1 -8.47 36.35 22.51
N GLY A 2 -9.68 36.16 21.93
CA GLY A 2 -10.70 35.26 22.49
C GLY A 2 -10.72 33.79 21.98
N ALA A 3 -9.80 33.40 21.11
CA ALA A 3 -9.78 32.04 20.56
C ALA A 3 -9.10 31.06 21.55
N ALA A 4 -9.75 29.92 21.83
CA ALA A 4 -9.21 28.85 22.67
C ALA A 4 -8.27 27.91 21.91
N ILE A 5 -8.31 27.90 20.57
CA ILE A 5 -7.42 27.15 19.69
C ILE A 5 -7.12 27.97 18.43
N ALA A 6 -5.90 27.89 17.93
CA ALA A 6 -5.52 28.38 16.60
C ALA A 6 -4.92 27.22 15.78
N VAL A 7 -5.47 26.96 14.60
CA VAL A 7 -4.98 25.92 13.68
C VAL A 7 -4.27 26.59 12.51
N GLU A 8 -2.96 26.42 12.44
CA GLU A 8 -2.09 26.97 11.41
C GLU A 8 -2.12 26.09 10.16
N ALA A 9 -2.34 26.72 9.00
CA ALA A 9 -2.30 26.09 7.68
C ALA A 9 -1.77 27.08 6.61
N ILE A 10 -0.68 27.76 6.93
CA ILE A 10 0.08 28.63 6.01
C ILE A 10 1.07 27.81 5.18
N VAL A 11 1.90 28.49 4.38
CA VAL A 11 2.95 27.88 3.57
C VAL A 11 3.81 26.89 4.37
N GLU A 12 4.20 25.79 3.72
CA GLU A 12 4.97 24.70 4.32
C GLU A 12 6.47 25.06 4.43
N ASP A 13 6.76 26.11 5.21
CA ASP A 13 8.11 26.60 5.51
C ASP A 13 8.33 26.71 7.03
N LEU A 14 9.44 26.18 7.53
CA LEU A 14 9.72 26.12 8.96
C LEU A 14 9.88 27.51 9.58
N GLN A 15 10.52 28.46 8.89
CA GLN A 15 10.77 29.79 9.46
C GLN A 15 9.49 30.62 9.49
N ALA A 16 8.69 30.56 8.43
CA ALA A 16 7.38 31.20 8.37
C ALA A 16 6.46 30.69 9.50
N LYS A 17 6.41 29.38 9.73
CA LYS A 17 5.62 28.80 10.82
C LYS A 17 6.14 29.22 12.20
N ARG A 18 7.46 29.21 12.43
CA ARG A 18 8.05 29.65 13.72
C ARG A 18 7.77 31.12 14.00
N ALA A 19 7.89 31.99 12.99
CA ALA A 19 7.55 33.40 13.12
C ALA A 19 6.07 33.59 13.49
N LEU A 20 5.16 32.90 12.79
CA LEU A 20 3.72 32.95 13.08
C LEU A 20 3.40 32.45 14.50
N PHE A 21 3.99 31.34 14.95
CA PHE A 21 3.72 30.84 16.30
C PHE A 21 4.25 31.77 17.40
N ALA A 22 5.38 32.47 17.18
CA ALA A 22 5.85 33.49 18.11
C ALA A 22 4.88 34.68 18.21
N GLU A 23 4.29 35.12 17.09
CA GLU A 23 3.24 36.14 17.08
C GLU A 23 1.96 35.66 17.80
N LEU A 24 1.54 34.41 17.55
CA LEU A 24 0.37 33.81 18.20
C LEU A 24 0.55 33.67 19.72
N GLU A 25 1.75 33.35 20.22
CA GLU A 25 2.04 33.32 21.66
C GLU A 25 1.87 34.68 22.34
N ALA A 26 2.14 35.78 21.62
CA ALA A 26 1.95 37.14 22.14
C ALA A 26 0.48 37.60 22.10
N LEU A 27 -0.32 37.08 21.16
CA LEU A 27 -1.70 37.53 20.91
C LEU A 27 -2.77 36.70 21.63
N LEU A 28 -2.48 35.44 21.97
CA LEU A 28 -3.42 34.50 22.56
C LEU A 28 -3.13 34.28 24.05
N GLY A 29 -4.17 34.03 24.84
CA GLY A 29 -4.04 33.69 26.26
C GLY A 29 -3.12 32.48 26.47
N ALA A 30 -2.48 32.38 27.64
CA ALA A 30 -1.48 31.35 27.94
C ALA A 30 -2.00 29.91 27.76
N ASP A 31 -3.30 29.72 27.94
CA ASP A 31 -3.97 28.41 27.91
C ASP A 31 -4.54 28.02 26.54
N ALA A 32 -4.49 28.90 25.53
CA ALA A 32 -5.04 28.56 24.22
C ALA A 32 -4.17 27.51 23.50
N VAL A 33 -4.75 26.51 22.85
CA VAL A 33 -3.97 25.51 22.11
C VAL A 33 -3.46 26.09 20.80
N LEU A 34 -2.21 25.78 20.46
CA LEU A 34 -1.63 26.10 19.16
C LEU A 34 -1.52 24.78 18.37
N ALA A 35 -2.13 24.74 17.20
CA ALA A 35 -2.14 23.55 16.36
C ALA A 35 -1.56 23.86 14.97
N THR A 36 -0.89 22.89 14.35
CA THR A 36 -0.41 23.00 12.96
C THR A 36 -0.95 21.87 12.10
N ASN A 37 -1.40 22.19 10.89
CA ASN A 37 -1.81 21.25 9.85
C ASN A 37 -0.64 20.77 8.97
N THR A 38 0.62 21.01 9.38
CA THR A 38 1.80 20.56 8.62
C THR A 38 1.72 19.06 8.29
N SER A 39 2.20 18.68 7.11
CA SER A 39 2.25 17.30 6.63
C SER A 39 3.66 16.71 6.66
N SER A 40 4.70 17.55 6.73
CA SER A 40 6.11 17.13 6.60
C SER A 40 7.08 17.77 7.60
N ILE A 41 6.72 18.88 8.24
CA ILE A 41 7.62 19.59 9.17
C ILE A 41 7.47 19.01 10.58
N SER A 42 8.60 18.79 11.25
CA SER A 42 8.60 18.32 12.64
C SER A 42 7.92 19.35 13.57
N VAL A 43 6.90 18.89 14.30
CA VAL A 43 6.22 19.66 15.36
C VAL A 43 7.22 20.08 16.43
N THR A 44 8.20 19.22 16.73
CA THR A 44 9.32 19.55 17.63
C THR A 44 10.17 20.71 17.11
N ALA A 45 10.46 20.74 15.80
CA ALA A 45 11.23 21.83 15.20
C ALA A 45 10.44 23.15 15.18
N ILE A 46 9.13 23.09 14.94
CA ILE A 46 8.24 24.26 15.02
C ILE A 46 8.20 24.80 16.47
N ALA A 47 8.11 23.91 17.46
CA ALA A 47 8.10 24.26 18.87
C ALA A 47 9.39 24.94 19.36
N ASN A 48 10.49 24.80 18.61
CA ASN A 48 11.79 25.31 19.04
C ASN A 48 11.81 26.84 19.08
N GLY A 49 12.11 27.41 20.25
CA GLY A 49 12.12 28.85 20.51
C GLY A 49 10.80 29.42 21.00
N MET A 50 9.73 28.62 21.11
CA MET A 50 8.50 29.04 21.78
C MET A 50 8.70 29.20 23.29
N GLN A 51 7.93 30.10 23.91
CA GLN A 51 7.94 30.31 25.36
C GLN A 51 7.23 29.18 26.10
N ARG A 52 6.12 28.67 25.55
CA ARG A 52 5.30 27.60 26.12
C ARG A 52 5.03 26.49 25.09
N PRO A 53 6.03 25.73 24.65
CA PRO A 53 5.86 24.73 23.60
C PRO A 53 4.96 23.53 23.98
N GLY A 54 4.63 23.36 25.26
CA GLY A 54 3.66 22.37 25.75
C GLY A 54 2.29 22.43 25.07
N ARG A 55 1.88 23.64 24.69
CA ARG A 55 0.60 23.91 24.04
C ARG A 55 0.60 23.73 22.51
N LEU A 56 1.74 23.40 21.90
CA LEU A 56 1.82 23.15 20.45
C LEU A 56 1.58 21.67 20.14
N VAL A 57 0.69 21.39 19.21
CA VAL A 57 0.39 20.03 18.73
C VAL A 57 0.17 20.03 17.21
N GLY A 58 0.45 18.92 16.54
CA GLY A 58 0.00 18.74 15.15
C GLY A 58 -1.45 18.30 15.11
N MET A 59 -2.25 18.90 14.24
CA MET A 59 -3.64 18.54 13.96
C MET A 59 -3.77 18.41 12.43
N HIS A 60 -3.26 17.30 11.90
CA HIS A 60 -3.09 17.11 10.46
C HIS A 60 -4.37 16.52 9.85
N PHE A 61 -5.00 17.31 8.97
CA PHE A 61 -6.19 16.97 8.21
C PHE A 61 -5.84 16.50 6.80
N PHE A 62 -6.72 15.68 6.23
CA PHE A 62 -6.57 15.15 4.88
C PHE A 62 -7.50 15.88 3.89
N ASN A 63 -7.00 16.18 2.70
CA ASN A 63 -7.75 16.93 1.69
C ASN A 63 -8.69 16.01 0.89
N PRO A 64 -9.97 16.39 0.64
CA PRO A 64 -10.68 17.56 1.15
C PRO A 64 -11.12 17.45 2.62
N VAL A 65 -10.76 18.46 3.43
CA VAL A 65 -10.97 18.46 4.89
C VAL A 65 -12.41 18.17 5.31
N PRO A 66 -13.48 18.71 4.68
CA PRO A 66 -14.84 18.38 5.09
C PRO A 66 -15.24 16.92 4.85
N LEU A 67 -14.67 16.29 3.82
CA LEU A 67 -15.02 14.93 3.38
C LEU A 67 -14.20 13.85 4.11
N MET A 68 -12.91 14.09 4.28
CA MET A 68 -12.00 13.13 4.90
C MET A 68 -12.28 13.01 6.40
N LYS A 69 -12.30 11.78 6.90
CA LYS A 69 -12.68 11.48 8.29
C LYS A 69 -11.49 11.50 9.25
N LEU A 70 -10.29 11.22 8.78
CA LEU A 70 -9.10 11.10 9.62
C LEU A 70 -8.55 12.47 10.06
N VAL A 71 -8.05 12.53 11.29
CA VAL A 71 -7.12 13.58 11.76
C VAL A 71 -5.96 12.91 12.50
N GLU A 72 -4.72 13.24 12.16
CA GLU A 72 -3.56 12.81 12.96
C GLU A 72 -3.25 13.87 14.02
N VAL A 73 -3.31 13.48 15.29
CA VAL A 73 -2.94 14.30 16.45
C VAL A 73 -1.48 14.01 16.78
N VAL A 74 -0.59 14.88 16.33
CA VAL A 74 0.85 14.65 16.30
C VAL A 74 1.54 15.33 17.49
N SER A 75 2.14 14.54 18.37
CA SER A 75 2.91 15.06 19.52
C SER A 75 4.37 15.30 19.15
N GLY A 76 4.85 16.53 19.38
CA GLY A 76 6.27 16.83 19.42
C GLY A 76 6.90 16.41 20.76
N LEU A 77 8.22 16.55 20.91
CA LEU A 77 8.93 16.14 22.13
C LEU A 77 8.47 16.88 23.39
N ARG A 78 7.95 18.10 23.23
CA ARG A 78 7.53 18.96 24.35
C ARG A 78 6.02 19.13 24.44
N THR A 79 5.23 18.50 23.57
CA THR A 79 3.76 18.62 23.60
C THR A 79 3.23 17.99 24.89
N ASP A 80 2.37 18.71 25.61
CA ASP A 80 1.75 18.20 26.83
C ASP A 80 0.68 17.15 26.47
N GLY A 81 0.65 16.05 27.23
CA GLY A 81 -0.30 14.95 26.99
C GLY A 81 -1.76 15.40 27.08
N GLU A 82 -2.08 16.33 27.99
CA GLU A 82 -3.42 16.91 28.13
C GLU A 82 -3.84 17.74 26.91
N VAL A 83 -2.89 18.45 26.28
CA VAL A 83 -3.14 19.22 25.05
C VAL A 83 -3.42 18.28 23.89
N ALA A 84 -2.62 17.22 23.74
CA ALA A 84 -2.86 16.20 22.72
C ALA A 84 -4.23 15.51 22.92
N GLN A 85 -4.59 15.18 24.17
CA GLN A 85 -5.90 14.58 24.48
C GLN A 85 -7.06 15.55 24.19
N ALA A 86 -6.94 16.82 24.57
CA ALA A 86 -7.96 17.82 24.29
C ALA A 86 -8.20 18.01 22.79
N VAL A 87 -7.15 18.01 21.97
CA VAL A 87 -7.26 18.10 20.50
C VAL A 87 -7.83 16.82 19.90
N PHE A 88 -7.50 15.66 20.46
CA PHE A 88 -8.11 14.38 20.10
C PHE A 88 -9.63 14.43 20.32
N ASP A 89 -10.07 14.78 21.53
CA ASP A 89 -11.49 14.85 21.87
C ASP A 89 -12.24 15.91 21.05
N LEU A 90 -11.59 17.05 20.76
CA LEU A 90 -12.14 18.09 19.90
C LEU A 90 -12.34 17.61 18.45
N ALA A 91 -11.35 16.93 17.88
CA ALA A 91 -11.47 16.36 16.53
C ALA A 91 -12.61 15.32 16.47
N ALA A 92 -12.74 14.47 17.49
CA ALA A 92 -13.85 13.55 17.60
C ALA A 92 -15.21 14.28 17.67
N ALA A 93 -15.31 15.35 18.45
CA ALA A 93 -16.52 16.18 18.53
C ALA A 93 -16.88 16.86 17.18
N TRP A 94 -15.90 17.10 16.31
CA TRP A 94 -16.13 17.56 14.93
C TRP A 94 -16.56 16.45 13.96
N GLY A 95 -16.82 15.24 14.46
CA GLY A 95 -17.20 14.09 13.65
C GLY A 95 -16.03 13.51 12.84
N LYS A 96 -14.80 13.77 13.27
CA LYS A 96 -13.58 13.14 12.75
C LYS A 96 -13.25 11.88 13.55
N THR A 97 -12.36 11.07 13.00
CA THR A 97 -11.70 9.96 13.67
C THR A 97 -10.26 10.36 13.92
N PRO A 98 -9.93 10.86 15.11
CA PRO A 98 -8.56 11.20 15.45
C PRO A 98 -7.71 9.95 15.72
N VAL A 99 -6.42 10.02 15.40
CA VAL A 99 -5.42 9.02 15.78
C VAL A 99 -4.21 9.72 16.40
N HIS A 100 -3.64 9.15 17.46
CA HIS A 100 -2.39 9.69 18.02
C HIS A 100 -1.20 9.29 17.16
N ALA A 101 -0.29 10.25 16.96
CA ALA A 101 0.97 10.05 16.27
C ALA A 101 2.11 10.76 17.01
N LYS A 102 3.34 10.27 16.87
CA LYS A 102 4.56 11.03 17.22
C LYS A 102 5.04 11.83 16.01
N SER A 103 5.76 12.92 16.27
CA SER A 103 6.38 13.74 15.23
C SER A 103 7.62 13.07 14.61
N THR A 104 7.37 12.02 13.83
CA THR A 104 8.35 11.36 12.96
C THR A 104 8.08 11.72 11.49
N PRO A 105 9.06 11.62 10.58
CA PRO A 105 8.85 11.92 9.17
C PRO A 105 7.66 11.15 8.58
N GLY A 106 6.70 11.86 7.98
CA GLY A 106 5.51 11.29 7.37
C GLY A 106 4.43 10.78 8.34
N PHE A 107 4.57 11.02 9.66
CA PHE A 107 3.62 10.61 10.70
C PHE A 107 3.20 9.14 10.56
N VAL A 108 1.90 8.87 10.36
CA VAL A 108 1.37 7.50 10.16
C VAL A 108 1.07 7.29 8.68
N VAL A 109 0.15 8.06 8.10
CA VAL A 109 -0.36 7.79 6.75
C VAL A 109 0.71 7.93 5.68
N ASN A 110 1.44 9.05 5.64
CA ASN A 110 2.41 9.30 4.57
C ASN A 110 3.57 8.30 4.62
N ARG A 111 3.96 7.90 5.84
CA ARG A 111 4.97 6.87 6.10
C ARG A 111 4.52 5.49 5.63
N ILE A 112 3.42 4.97 6.18
CA ILE A 112 2.94 3.61 5.89
C ILE A 112 2.47 3.48 4.43
N ALA A 113 2.01 4.55 3.77
CA ALA A 113 1.61 4.49 2.37
C ALA A 113 2.79 4.39 1.38
N ARG A 114 4.06 4.66 1.77
CA ARG A 114 5.19 4.70 0.83
C ARG A 114 5.36 3.41 0.02
N PRO A 115 5.31 2.20 0.62
CA PRO A 115 5.47 0.96 -0.13
C PRO A 115 4.44 0.75 -1.24
N PHE A 116 3.21 1.27 -1.10
CA PHE A 116 2.20 1.16 -2.15
C PHE A 116 2.65 1.75 -3.49
N TYR A 117 3.40 2.86 -3.43
CA TYR A 117 3.98 3.50 -4.61
C TYR A 117 5.32 2.87 -4.98
N ALA A 118 6.18 2.64 -4.00
CA ALA A 118 7.55 2.16 -4.23
C ALA A 118 7.58 0.78 -4.89
N GLU A 119 6.76 -0.17 -4.42
CA GLU A 119 6.71 -1.52 -4.99
C GLU A 119 6.19 -1.50 -6.44
N ALA A 120 5.21 -0.63 -6.73
CA ALA A 120 4.69 -0.48 -8.08
C ALA A 120 5.72 0.12 -9.03
N LEU A 121 6.42 1.17 -8.60
CA LEU A 121 7.48 1.81 -9.37
C LEU A 121 8.67 0.87 -9.60
N GLN A 122 9.00 0.02 -8.63
CA GLN A 122 10.06 -0.97 -8.77
C GLN A 122 9.70 -2.03 -9.83
N LEU A 123 8.48 -2.57 -9.78
CA LEU A 123 8.00 -3.53 -10.80
C LEU A 123 8.01 -2.93 -12.21
N LEU A 124 7.63 -1.65 -12.35
CA LEU A 124 7.65 -0.96 -13.64
C LEU A 124 9.09 -0.70 -14.12
N LEU A 125 9.99 -0.32 -13.22
CA LEU A 125 11.41 -0.13 -13.52
C LEU A 125 12.06 -1.44 -14.01
N GLU A 126 11.69 -2.57 -13.42
CA GLU A 126 12.11 -3.92 -13.81
C GLU A 126 11.40 -4.45 -15.07
N ARG A 127 10.45 -3.69 -15.63
CA ARG A 127 9.60 -4.10 -16.75
C ARG A 127 8.83 -5.39 -16.47
N ALA A 128 8.45 -5.60 -15.21
CA ALA A 128 7.74 -6.80 -14.81
C ALA A 128 6.32 -6.85 -15.37
N THR A 129 5.67 -5.70 -15.51
CA THR A 129 4.31 -5.58 -16.05
C THR A 129 4.03 -4.16 -16.56
N GLU A 130 2.83 -3.95 -17.10
CA GLU A 130 2.33 -2.67 -17.56
C GLU A 130 1.49 -1.98 -16.47
N PRO A 131 1.42 -0.62 -16.43
CA PRO A 131 0.65 0.12 -15.43
C PRO A 131 -0.80 -0.36 -15.26
N ALA A 132 -1.48 -0.67 -16.37
CA ALA A 132 -2.89 -1.08 -16.34
C ALA A 132 -3.11 -2.44 -15.68
N VAL A 133 -2.20 -3.39 -15.87
CA VAL A 133 -2.25 -4.72 -15.22
C VAL A 133 -2.01 -4.57 -13.72
N LEU A 134 -1.02 -3.74 -13.36
CA LEU A 134 -0.66 -3.46 -11.98
C LEU A 134 -1.84 -2.83 -11.22
N ASP A 135 -2.42 -1.78 -11.79
CA ASP A 135 -3.58 -1.10 -11.20
C ASP A 135 -4.80 -2.02 -11.11
N ALA A 136 -5.02 -2.87 -12.11
CA ALA A 136 -6.12 -3.83 -12.09
C ALA A 136 -5.95 -4.90 -11.00
N CYS A 137 -4.74 -5.42 -10.79
CA CYS A 137 -4.48 -6.43 -9.75
C CYS A 137 -4.65 -5.85 -8.35
N LEU A 138 -4.13 -4.64 -8.08
CA LEU A 138 -4.34 -3.98 -6.78
C LEU A 138 -5.80 -3.56 -6.58
N ARG A 139 -6.50 -3.13 -7.63
CA ARG A 139 -7.96 -2.91 -7.54
C ARG A 139 -8.71 -4.22 -7.24
N GLY A 140 -8.27 -5.32 -7.85
CA GLY A 140 -8.77 -6.66 -7.56
C GLY A 140 -8.56 -7.11 -6.11
N ALA A 141 -7.52 -6.60 -5.45
CA ALA A 141 -7.26 -6.78 -4.02
C ALA A 141 -8.12 -5.86 -3.11
N GLY A 142 -9.02 -5.07 -3.71
CA GLY A 142 -9.97 -4.19 -3.02
C GLY A 142 -9.52 -2.73 -2.90
N PHE A 143 -8.32 -2.36 -3.36
CA PHE A 143 -7.93 -0.94 -3.36
C PHE A 143 -8.85 -0.14 -4.29
N ARG A 144 -9.31 1.03 -3.84
CA ARG A 144 -10.20 1.87 -4.66
C ARG A 144 -9.58 2.29 -5.99
N MET A 145 -8.27 2.50 -6.00
CA MET A 145 -7.50 2.98 -7.14
C MET A 145 -6.13 2.30 -7.11
N GLY A 146 -5.63 1.92 -8.29
CA GLY A 146 -4.28 1.40 -8.42
C GLY A 146 -3.22 2.51 -8.25
N PRO A 147 -1.97 2.17 -7.92
CA PRO A 147 -0.92 3.14 -7.61
C PRO A 147 -0.54 4.01 -8.81
N CYS A 148 -0.60 3.52 -10.06
CA CYS A 148 -0.24 4.33 -11.23
C CYS A 148 -1.31 5.41 -11.46
N GLU A 149 -2.60 5.03 -11.45
CA GLU A 149 -3.71 5.97 -11.54
C GLU A 149 -3.71 6.96 -10.38
N LEU A 150 -3.35 6.51 -9.17
CA LEU A 150 -3.29 7.36 -7.98
C LEU A 150 -2.14 8.36 -8.05
N ILE A 151 -0.96 7.96 -8.53
CA ILE A 151 0.18 8.87 -8.77
C ILE A 151 -0.21 9.92 -9.82
N ASP A 152 -0.85 9.53 -10.91
CA ASP A 152 -1.32 10.47 -11.94
C ASP A 152 -2.39 11.44 -11.42
N LEU A 153 -3.25 10.99 -10.50
CA LEU A 153 -4.27 11.82 -9.87
C LEU A 153 -3.67 12.84 -8.89
N ILE A 154 -2.72 12.40 -8.05
CA ILE A 154 -2.01 13.26 -7.09
C ILE A 154 -1.09 14.25 -7.84
N GLY A 155 -0.46 13.76 -8.91
CA GLY A 155 0.62 14.42 -9.62
C GLY A 155 1.98 13.80 -9.27
N HIS A 156 2.77 13.46 -10.30
CA HIS A 156 4.08 12.84 -10.12
C HIS A 156 5.03 13.70 -9.28
N ASP A 157 5.06 15.01 -9.52
CA ASP A 157 5.89 15.98 -8.79
C ASP A 157 5.54 16.05 -7.31
N THR A 158 4.24 16.08 -6.97
CA THR A 158 3.80 16.11 -5.57
C THR A 158 4.11 14.79 -4.87
N ASN A 159 3.79 13.65 -5.49
CA ASN A 159 4.07 12.34 -4.91
C ASN A 159 5.59 12.13 -4.72
N PHE A 160 6.40 12.48 -5.72
CA PHE A 160 7.86 12.37 -5.70
C PHE A 160 8.49 13.28 -4.65
N ALA A 161 8.02 14.53 -4.52
CA ALA A 161 8.51 15.47 -3.50
C ALA A 161 8.28 14.95 -2.07
N VAL A 162 7.10 14.36 -1.81
CA VAL A 162 6.81 13.73 -0.50
C VAL A 162 7.73 12.53 -0.27
N THR A 163 7.92 11.65 -1.27
CA THR A 163 8.84 10.51 -1.14
C THR A 163 10.26 10.96 -0.83
N ARG A 164 10.78 11.97 -1.55
CA ARG A 164 12.12 12.52 -1.31
C ARG A 164 12.24 13.13 0.09
N SER A 165 11.23 13.88 0.54
CA SER A 165 11.23 14.46 1.89
C SER A 165 11.25 13.38 2.97
N VAL A 166 10.48 12.30 2.83
CA VAL A 166 10.52 11.16 3.76
C VAL A 166 11.87 10.45 3.73
N TYR A 167 12.47 10.27 2.55
CA TYR A 167 13.79 9.65 2.39
C TYR A 167 14.90 10.45 3.08
N GLU A 168 15.00 11.75 2.79
CA GLU A 168 16.00 12.65 3.37
C GLU A 168 15.82 12.76 4.89
N ALA A 169 14.58 12.86 5.36
CA ALA A 169 14.28 12.98 6.79
C ALA A 169 14.52 11.66 7.57
N ASN A 170 14.62 10.52 6.88
CA ASN A 170 15.02 9.24 7.45
C ASN A 170 16.49 8.89 7.16
N PHE A 171 17.33 9.90 6.94
CA PHE A 171 18.77 9.72 6.69
C PHE A 171 19.06 8.75 5.55
N GLU A 172 18.30 8.86 4.46
CA GLU A 172 18.50 8.08 3.23
C GLU A 172 18.29 6.56 3.42
N ASP A 173 17.39 6.17 4.34
CA ASP A 173 16.97 4.77 4.47
C ASP A 173 16.39 4.27 3.14
N LYS A 174 17.01 3.21 2.59
CA LYS A 174 16.68 2.60 1.30
C LYS A 174 15.21 2.19 1.16
N ARG A 175 14.50 1.93 2.27
CA ARG A 175 13.06 1.63 2.25
C ARG A 175 12.21 2.75 1.65
N TYR A 176 12.70 3.99 1.71
CA TYR A 176 12.02 5.17 1.18
C TYR A 176 12.67 5.71 -0.11
N MET A 177 13.59 4.96 -0.71
CA MET A 177 14.37 5.41 -1.87
C MET A 177 13.45 5.86 -3.02
N PRO A 178 13.60 7.10 -3.52
CA PRO A 178 12.83 7.56 -4.68
C PRO A 178 13.15 6.75 -5.95
N SER A 179 12.17 6.61 -6.84
CA SER A 179 12.34 5.86 -8.10
C SER A 179 12.93 6.72 -9.22
N LEU A 180 13.90 6.17 -9.94
CA LEU A 180 14.46 6.79 -11.17
C LEU A 180 13.39 6.95 -12.26
N LEU A 181 12.48 5.97 -12.40
CA LEU A 181 11.37 6.06 -13.35
C LEU A 181 10.51 7.28 -13.06
N GLN A 182 10.13 7.47 -11.78
CA GLN A 182 9.32 8.61 -11.38
C GLN A 182 10.07 9.93 -11.54
N ALA A 183 11.38 9.97 -11.24
CA ALA A 183 12.22 11.15 -11.41
C ALA A 183 12.27 11.61 -12.87
N GLU A 184 12.46 10.69 -13.82
CA GLU A 184 12.45 10.98 -15.26
C GLU A 184 11.08 11.47 -15.75
N MET A 185 9.98 10.91 -15.23
CA MET A 185 8.63 11.39 -15.55
C MET A 185 8.40 12.83 -15.07
N VAL A 186 8.88 13.18 -13.87
CA VAL A 186 8.84 14.56 -13.36
C VAL A 186 9.70 15.48 -14.22
N ALA A 187 10.93 15.09 -14.54
CA ALA A 187 11.85 15.87 -15.37
C ALA A 187 11.29 16.11 -16.79
N GLY A 188 10.57 15.12 -17.34
CA GLY A 188 9.90 15.20 -18.63
C GLY A 188 8.56 15.97 -18.62
N GLY A 189 8.10 16.49 -17.48
CA GLY A 189 6.82 17.20 -17.38
C GLY A 189 5.58 16.29 -17.48
N LEU A 190 5.75 14.98 -17.30
CA LEU A 190 4.68 13.98 -17.29
C LEU A 190 4.06 13.89 -15.89
N LEU A 191 3.36 14.96 -15.49
CA LEU A 191 2.85 15.18 -14.14
C LEU A 191 1.46 14.55 -13.87
N GLY A 192 0.96 13.68 -14.75
CA GLY A 192 -0.34 13.02 -14.58
C GLY A 192 -1.50 13.84 -15.15
N ARG A 193 -2.66 13.80 -14.47
CA ARG A 193 -3.91 14.42 -14.95
C ARG A 193 -3.77 15.91 -15.23
N LYS A 194 -3.02 16.63 -14.38
CA LYS A 194 -2.86 18.09 -14.47
C LYS A 194 -2.04 18.56 -15.68
N SER A 195 -1.20 17.69 -16.24
CA SER A 195 -0.42 17.95 -17.46
C SER A 195 -0.97 17.21 -18.68
N GLY A 196 -2.11 16.51 -18.55
CA GLY A 196 -2.68 15.68 -19.62
C GLY A 196 -1.96 14.35 -19.85
N GLN A 197 -0.85 14.06 -19.16
CA GLN A 197 -0.12 12.81 -19.31
C GLN A 197 0.76 12.50 -18.08
N GLY A 198 0.72 11.26 -17.63
CA GLY A 198 1.66 10.64 -16.70
C GLY A 198 1.89 9.19 -17.13
N PHE A 199 1.53 8.20 -16.30
CA PHE A 199 1.46 6.80 -16.75
C PHE A 199 0.40 6.60 -17.83
N TYR A 200 -0.71 7.34 -17.71
CA TYR A 200 -1.78 7.34 -18.69
C TYR A 200 -1.88 8.69 -19.41
N ARG A 201 -2.51 8.70 -20.58
CA ARG A 201 -2.88 9.92 -21.30
C ARG A 201 -4.28 10.36 -20.87
N TYR A 202 -4.46 11.65 -20.61
CA TYR A 202 -5.71 12.26 -20.17
C TYR A 202 -6.14 13.34 -21.18
N GLY A 203 -7.41 13.30 -21.59
CA GLY A 203 -7.96 14.13 -22.67
C GLY A 203 -8.88 13.32 -23.58
N ASP A 204 -9.17 13.82 -24.78
CA ASP A 204 -10.07 13.15 -25.73
C ASP A 204 -9.55 11.76 -26.12
N GLY A 205 -10.32 10.73 -25.76
CA GLY A 205 -9.98 9.32 -25.99
C GLY A 205 -8.89 8.75 -25.08
N GLY A 206 -8.42 9.52 -24.08
CA GLY A 206 -7.47 9.08 -23.06
C GLY A 206 -8.14 8.41 -21.86
N GLY A 207 -7.35 7.74 -21.03
CA GLY A 207 -7.78 7.11 -19.80
C GLY A 207 -6.95 5.88 -19.43
N VAL A 208 -7.33 5.23 -18.34
CA VAL A 208 -6.79 3.92 -17.99
C VAL A 208 -7.35 2.91 -18.99
N PRO A 209 -6.50 2.20 -19.76
CA PRO A 209 -6.98 1.23 -20.73
C PRO A 209 -7.62 0.05 -20.00
N ALA A 210 -8.75 -0.42 -20.52
CA ALA A 210 -9.40 -1.62 -19.99
C ALA A 210 -8.53 -2.85 -20.28
N LEU A 211 -8.44 -3.76 -19.31
CA LEU A 211 -7.93 -5.10 -19.58
C LEU A 211 -8.86 -5.83 -20.57
N PRO A 212 -8.35 -6.85 -21.29
CA PRO A 212 -9.20 -7.76 -22.06
C PRO A 212 -10.37 -8.27 -21.22
N ALA A 213 -11.51 -8.57 -21.85
CA ALA A 213 -12.66 -9.10 -21.12
C ALA A 213 -12.29 -10.43 -20.46
N PHE A 214 -12.75 -10.63 -19.23
CA PHE A 214 -12.61 -11.93 -18.57
C PHE A 214 -13.44 -12.98 -19.32
N GLU A 215 -12.76 -14.00 -19.84
CA GLU A 215 -13.37 -15.16 -20.46
C GLU A 215 -13.27 -16.37 -19.52
N PRO A 216 -14.40 -16.90 -19.01
CA PRO A 216 -14.41 -18.14 -18.27
C PRO A 216 -13.82 -19.29 -19.10
N ALA A 217 -13.02 -20.14 -18.46
CA ALA A 217 -12.49 -21.35 -19.07
C ALA A 217 -12.91 -22.58 -18.24
N SER A 218 -13.11 -23.71 -18.90
CA SER A 218 -13.05 -25.00 -18.23
C SER A 218 -11.59 -25.35 -17.94
N ALA A 219 -11.33 -26.05 -16.85
CA ALA A 219 -9.99 -26.56 -16.60
C ALA A 219 -9.57 -27.55 -17.71
N PRO A 220 -8.29 -27.57 -18.11
CA PRO A 220 -7.74 -28.62 -18.96
C PRO A 220 -7.96 -30.01 -18.36
N TYR A 221 -7.95 -31.04 -19.21
CA TYR A 221 -7.85 -32.42 -18.72
C TYR A 221 -6.45 -32.67 -18.16
N ALA A 222 -6.38 -33.36 -17.04
CA ALA A 222 -5.15 -33.84 -16.43
C ALA A 222 -5.32 -35.29 -15.96
N GLN A 223 -4.24 -36.07 -16.02
CA GLN A 223 -4.28 -37.46 -15.55
C GLN A 223 -4.27 -37.54 -14.03
N ARG A 224 -3.52 -36.63 -13.39
CA ARG A 224 -3.42 -36.52 -11.94
C ARG A 224 -3.43 -35.06 -11.53
N VAL A 225 -4.30 -34.75 -10.56
CA VAL A 225 -4.37 -33.43 -9.93
C VAL A 225 -4.32 -33.59 -8.42
N VAL A 226 -3.46 -32.82 -7.76
CA VAL A 226 -3.39 -32.71 -6.30
C VAL A 226 -3.64 -31.27 -5.88
N LEU A 227 -4.62 -31.07 -5.00
CA LEU A 227 -4.86 -29.80 -4.33
C LEU A 227 -4.02 -29.74 -3.05
N HIS A 228 -3.05 -28.83 -3.01
CA HIS A 228 -2.15 -28.62 -1.88
C HIS A 228 -2.63 -27.49 -0.96
N GLY A 229 -2.48 -27.71 0.34
CA GLY A 229 -2.75 -26.74 1.40
C GLY A 229 -4.22 -26.63 1.79
N ALA A 230 -4.50 -25.66 2.67
CA ALA A 230 -5.82 -25.42 3.23
C ALA A 230 -6.14 -23.91 3.30
N GLY A 231 -7.39 -23.59 3.58
CA GLY A 231 -7.88 -22.23 3.73
C GLY A 231 -8.49 -21.64 2.43
N PRO A 232 -8.89 -20.36 2.47
CA PRO A 232 -9.76 -19.77 1.44
C PRO A 232 -9.21 -19.84 0.01
N VAL A 233 -7.89 -19.76 -0.16
CA VAL A 233 -7.25 -19.87 -1.48
C VAL A 233 -7.35 -21.31 -2.01
N ALA A 234 -7.06 -22.31 -1.18
CA ALA A 234 -7.19 -23.71 -1.57
C ALA A 234 -8.65 -24.07 -1.88
N ASP A 235 -9.59 -23.57 -1.05
CA ASP A 235 -11.02 -23.78 -1.25
C ASP A 235 -11.53 -23.10 -2.53
N ARG A 236 -10.97 -21.94 -2.92
CA ARG A 236 -11.30 -21.31 -4.20
C ARG A 236 -10.83 -22.11 -5.41
N LEU A 237 -9.67 -22.76 -5.32
CA LEU A 237 -9.11 -23.57 -6.40
C LEU A 237 -9.96 -24.81 -6.70
N THR A 238 -10.82 -25.26 -5.79
CA THR A 238 -11.75 -26.38 -6.07
C THR A 238 -12.73 -26.07 -7.19
N LEU A 239 -13.00 -24.78 -7.49
CA LEU A 239 -13.81 -24.39 -8.64
C LEU A 239 -13.21 -24.88 -9.97
N ALA A 240 -11.88 -24.87 -10.08
CA ALA A 240 -11.19 -25.39 -11.27
C ALA A 240 -11.27 -26.91 -11.37
N LEU A 241 -11.52 -27.60 -10.26
CA LEU A 241 -11.55 -29.07 -10.17
C LEU A 241 -12.96 -29.65 -10.36
N ALA A 242 -13.96 -28.78 -10.60
CA ALA A 242 -15.34 -29.21 -10.76
C ALA A 242 -15.48 -30.23 -11.91
N GLY A 243 -15.93 -31.45 -11.59
CA GLY A 243 -16.10 -32.53 -12.54
C GLY A 243 -14.84 -33.35 -12.84
N GLN A 244 -13.75 -33.14 -12.11
CA GLN A 244 -12.51 -33.91 -12.23
C GLN A 244 -12.17 -34.63 -10.92
N ALA A 245 -11.53 -35.80 -11.01
CA ALA A 245 -10.99 -36.48 -9.83
C ALA A 245 -9.70 -35.80 -9.38
N PHE A 246 -9.51 -35.62 -8.08
CA PHE A 246 -8.31 -35.01 -7.52
C PHE A 246 -7.97 -35.58 -6.13
N GLU A 247 -6.71 -35.54 -5.78
CA GLU A 247 -6.18 -35.83 -4.43
C GLU A 247 -6.12 -34.52 -3.62
N ARG A 248 -6.25 -34.57 -2.30
CA ARG A 248 -6.07 -33.40 -1.42
C ARG A 248 -4.98 -33.67 -0.40
N ASP A 249 -3.97 -32.80 -0.36
CA ASP A 249 -2.92 -32.80 0.66
C ASP A 249 -2.95 -31.49 1.46
N THR A 250 -3.60 -31.52 2.61
CA THR A 250 -3.72 -30.36 3.49
C THR A 250 -2.46 -30.11 4.34
N ALA A 251 -1.54 -31.07 4.42
CA ALA A 251 -0.31 -30.97 5.22
C ALA A 251 0.87 -30.36 4.44
N SER A 252 0.70 -30.16 3.13
CA SER A 252 1.70 -29.53 2.27
C SER A 252 2.14 -28.14 2.75
N GLY A 253 3.44 -27.88 2.65
CA GLY A 253 4.06 -26.59 2.99
C GLY A 253 3.80 -25.46 1.98
N TRP A 254 2.87 -25.66 1.04
CA TRP A 254 2.47 -24.66 0.04
C TRP A 254 1.00 -24.84 -0.34
N THR A 255 0.41 -23.80 -0.93
CA THR A 255 -0.98 -23.80 -1.38
C THR A 255 -1.04 -23.70 -2.90
N GLY A 256 -1.82 -24.56 -3.56
CA GLY A 256 -1.94 -24.52 -5.02
C GLY A 256 -2.36 -25.87 -5.63
N LEU A 257 -2.12 -26.02 -6.93
CA LEU A 257 -2.40 -27.25 -7.67
C LEU A 257 -1.11 -27.88 -8.19
N GLU A 258 -0.96 -29.19 -8.03
CA GLU A 258 -0.03 -30.01 -8.81
C GLU A 258 -0.84 -30.70 -9.92
N VAL A 259 -0.42 -30.56 -11.17
CA VAL A 259 -1.12 -31.04 -12.37
C VAL A 259 -0.13 -31.77 -13.26
N ASP A 260 -0.23 -33.10 -13.34
CA ASP A 260 0.67 -33.95 -14.15
C ASP A 260 2.17 -33.64 -13.93
N GLY A 261 2.55 -33.31 -12.69
CA GLY A 261 3.91 -32.96 -12.28
C GLY A 261 4.28 -31.48 -12.42
N ALA A 262 3.47 -30.66 -13.09
CA ALA A 262 3.59 -29.20 -13.08
C ALA A 262 2.92 -28.59 -11.84
N GLN A 263 3.35 -27.41 -11.42
CA GLN A 263 2.86 -26.78 -10.18
C GLN A 263 2.35 -25.37 -10.44
N LEU A 264 1.13 -25.10 -10.01
CA LEU A 264 0.54 -23.76 -9.91
C LEU A 264 0.45 -23.38 -8.44
N ARG A 265 1.37 -22.55 -7.96
CA ARG A 265 1.58 -22.28 -6.53
C ARG A 265 1.15 -20.86 -6.17
N LEU A 266 0.53 -20.68 -5.00
CA LEU A 266 0.43 -19.37 -4.38
C LEU A 266 1.86 -18.86 -4.10
N THR A 267 2.12 -17.58 -4.37
CA THR A 267 3.43 -16.97 -4.14
C THR A 267 3.85 -17.07 -2.67
N ASP A 268 5.11 -17.45 -2.45
CA ASP A 268 5.80 -17.41 -1.15
C ASP A 268 6.96 -16.37 -1.16
N GLY A 269 6.92 -15.46 -2.13
CA GLY A 269 7.95 -14.44 -2.35
C GLY A 269 9.03 -14.82 -3.36
N ARG A 270 9.20 -16.11 -3.68
CA ARG A 270 10.18 -16.55 -4.69
C ARG A 270 9.62 -16.43 -6.11
N CYS A 271 10.52 -16.22 -7.07
CA CYS A 271 10.24 -16.40 -8.49
C CYS A 271 9.87 -17.86 -8.80
N ALA A 272 9.03 -18.10 -9.81
CA ALA A 272 8.70 -19.45 -10.28
C ALA A 272 9.95 -20.23 -10.71
N SER A 273 10.86 -19.58 -11.44
CA SER A 273 12.14 -20.14 -11.90
C SER A 273 13.03 -20.62 -10.76
N ALA A 274 12.98 -19.97 -9.60
CA ALA A 274 13.73 -20.38 -8.41
C ALA A 274 13.12 -21.60 -7.71
N ILE A 275 11.84 -21.89 -7.96
CA ILE A 275 11.14 -23.06 -7.39
C ILE A 275 11.34 -24.30 -8.28
N GLY A 276 11.18 -24.16 -9.61
CA GLY A 276 11.30 -25.30 -10.53
C GLY A 276 10.98 -24.94 -11.98
N ALA A 277 11.22 -25.88 -12.90
CA ALA A 277 11.02 -25.65 -14.33
C ALA A 277 9.54 -25.60 -14.74
N GLU A 278 8.74 -26.59 -14.34
CA GLU A 278 7.30 -26.63 -14.63
C GLU A 278 6.48 -25.94 -13.53
N VAL A 279 6.87 -24.72 -13.17
CA VAL A 279 6.23 -23.95 -12.09
C VAL A 279 5.61 -22.67 -12.64
N ALA A 280 4.38 -22.40 -12.23
CA ALA A 280 3.74 -21.10 -12.25
C ALA A 280 3.46 -20.66 -10.82
N VAL A 281 3.67 -19.38 -10.52
CA VAL A 281 3.28 -18.77 -9.25
C VAL A 281 2.17 -17.75 -9.49
N PHE A 282 1.14 -17.75 -8.66
CA PHE A 282 0.04 -16.78 -8.71
C PHE A 282 -0.02 -15.95 -7.43
N ASP A 283 -0.55 -14.74 -7.56
CA ASP A 283 -0.55 -13.72 -6.52
C ASP A 283 -1.59 -13.99 -5.42
N LEU A 284 -1.62 -13.15 -4.38
CA LEU A 284 -2.55 -13.28 -3.26
C LEU A 284 -3.95 -12.73 -3.62
N PRO A 285 -5.00 -13.57 -3.68
CA PRO A 285 -6.36 -13.13 -3.95
C PRO A 285 -7.04 -12.70 -2.64
N ILE A 286 -6.65 -11.53 -2.10
CA ILE A 286 -7.25 -10.98 -0.88
C ILE A 286 -8.38 -10.01 -1.26
N HIS A 287 -9.64 -10.34 -0.98
CA HIS A 287 -10.74 -9.38 -1.10
C HIS A 287 -11.56 -9.33 0.19
N PRO A 288 -11.75 -8.15 0.81
CA PRO A 288 -12.40 -8.04 2.12
C PRO A 288 -13.92 -8.13 2.11
N SER A 289 -14.63 -7.78 1.02
CA SER A 289 -16.08 -7.92 0.99
C SER A 289 -16.49 -9.29 0.47
N LEU A 290 -17.13 -10.07 1.34
CA LEU A 290 -17.92 -11.28 1.09
C LEU A 290 -17.14 -12.52 0.60
N GLY A 291 -16.55 -13.28 1.54
CA GLY A 291 -16.36 -14.74 1.39
C GLY A 291 -15.47 -15.25 0.23
N GLY A 292 -14.79 -14.37 -0.51
CA GLY A 292 -13.87 -14.71 -1.60
C GLY A 292 -13.80 -13.62 -2.68
N CYS A 293 -12.77 -13.67 -3.53
CA CYS A 293 -12.68 -12.79 -4.69
C CYS A 293 -13.86 -13.00 -5.65
N GLU A 294 -14.39 -11.89 -6.17
CA GLU A 294 -15.41 -11.90 -7.22
C GLU A 294 -14.91 -12.67 -8.46
N ARG A 295 -15.84 -13.26 -9.22
CA ARG A 295 -15.46 -13.94 -10.45
C ARG A 295 -14.94 -12.90 -11.45
N GLY A 296 -13.78 -13.15 -12.04
CA GLY A 296 -13.14 -12.22 -12.98
C GLY A 296 -12.27 -11.15 -12.29
N THR A 297 -12.00 -11.27 -10.99
CA THR A 297 -10.98 -10.44 -10.32
C THR A 297 -9.62 -10.65 -11.00
N ALA A 298 -8.96 -9.55 -11.37
CA ALA A 298 -7.62 -9.57 -11.94
C ALA A 298 -6.62 -10.15 -10.94
N LEU A 299 -5.82 -11.13 -11.37
CA LEU A 299 -4.85 -11.81 -10.53
C LEU A 299 -3.55 -11.99 -11.31
N ALA A 300 -2.45 -11.44 -10.80
CA ALA A 300 -1.14 -11.63 -11.41
C ALA A 300 -0.67 -13.09 -11.27
N PHE A 301 0.03 -13.57 -12.28
CA PHE A 301 0.79 -14.81 -12.20
C PHE A 301 2.03 -14.73 -13.07
N ALA A 302 3.04 -15.52 -12.71
CA ALA A 302 4.26 -15.68 -13.47
C ALA A 302 4.56 -17.17 -13.71
N LEU A 303 5.38 -17.43 -14.72
CA LEU A 303 5.83 -18.75 -15.12
C LEU A 303 7.36 -18.79 -15.01
N SER A 304 7.93 -19.94 -14.69
CA SER A 304 9.37 -20.14 -14.88
C SER A 304 9.70 -19.93 -16.36
N ASP A 305 10.82 -19.27 -16.59
CA ASP A 305 11.51 -19.18 -17.88
C ASP A 305 11.80 -20.54 -18.53
N ARG A 306 11.80 -21.63 -17.75
CA ARG A 306 12.02 -23.02 -18.19
C ARG A 306 10.73 -23.82 -18.39
N ALA A 307 9.55 -23.19 -18.23
CA ALA A 307 8.28 -23.88 -18.37
C ALA A 307 8.02 -24.34 -19.82
N SER A 308 7.51 -25.55 -19.97
CA SER A 308 7.10 -26.09 -21.27
C SER A 308 6.02 -25.22 -21.93
N GLY A 309 5.98 -25.20 -23.27
CA GLY A 309 4.95 -24.49 -24.01
C GLY A 309 3.52 -24.97 -23.68
N ALA A 310 3.36 -26.24 -23.31
CA ALA A 310 2.10 -26.80 -22.83
C ALA A 310 1.69 -26.17 -21.49
N TRP A 311 2.62 -26.10 -20.53
CA TRP A 311 2.34 -25.51 -19.22
C TRP A 311 2.05 -24.00 -19.28
N VAL A 312 2.79 -23.27 -20.12
CA VAL A 312 2.55 -21.84 -20.37
C VAL A 312 1.10 -21.57 -20.78
N GLN A 313 0.50 -22.43 -21.60
CA GLN A 313 -0.89 -22.30 -22.03
C GLN A 313 -1.89 -22.80 -20.98
N ALA A 314 -1.54 -23.86 -20.24
CA ALA A 314 -2.42 -24.50 -19.26
C ALA A 314 -2.56 -23.70 -17.96
N ALA A 315 -1.48 -23.11 -17.45
CA ALA A 315 -1.48 -22.42 -16.14
C ALA A 315 -2.53 -21.30 -16.06
N ALA A 316 -2.63 -20.47 -17.10
CA ALA A 316 -3.64 -19.43 -17.18
C ALA A 316 -5.07 -19.99 -17.27
N GLN A 317 -5.27 -21.15 -17.91
CA GLN A 317 -6.57 -21.80 -17.99
C GLN A 317 -7.02 -22.34 -16.63
N TRP A 318 -6.11 -22.92 -15.85
CA TRP A 318 -6.40 -23.36 -14.48
C TRP A 318 -6.84 -22.19 -13.58
N LEU A 319 -6.16 -21.04 -13.64
CA LEU A 319 -6.57 -19.85 -12.89
C LEU A 319 -7.93 -19.30 -13.37
N ARG A 320 -8.19 -19.29 -14.67
CA ARG A 320 -9.50 -18.89 -15.23
C ARG A 320 -10.62 -19.84 -14.84
N ALA A 321 -10.36 -21.14 -14.76
CA ALA A 321 -11.29 -22.14 -14.27
C ALA A 321 -11.57 -21.97 -12.76
N ALA A 322 -10.59 -21.50 -11.98
CA ALA A 322 -10.79 -21.06 -10.60
C ALA A 322 -11.52 -19.70 -10.50
N GLY A 323 -11.91 -19.11 -11.62
CA GLY A 323 -12.68 -17.86 -11.69
C GLY A 323 -11.85 -16.59 -11.56
N PHE A 324 -10.53 -16.64 -11.76
CA PHE A 324 -9.66 -15.47 -11.77
C PHE A 324 -9.43 -14.96 -13.20
N HIS A 325 -9.32 -13.64 -13.34
CA HIS A 325 -8.87 -13.02 -14.58
C HIS A 325 -7.34 -12.96 -14.58
N ALA A 326 -6.73 -14.08 -14.96
CA ALA A 326 -5.28 -14.29 -14.91
C ALA A 326 -4.51 -13.29 -15.79
N GLN A 327 -3.64 -12.49 -15.16
CA GLN A 327 -2.76 -11.53 -15.82
C GLN A 327 -1.32 -12.03 -15.75
N ARG A 328 -0.74 -12.39 -16.90
CA ARG A 328 0.64 -12.84 -16.94
C ARG A 328 1.58 -11.63 -16.77
N ILE A 329 2.55 -11.77 -15.87
CA ILE A 329 3.64 -10.81 -15.69
C ILE A 329 4.99 -11.51 -15.85
N ALA A 330 6.09 -10.75 -15.83
CA ALA A 330 7.44 -11.33 -15.76
C ALA A 330 7.62 -12.10 -14.44
N ASP A 331 8.63 -12.97 -14.39
CA ASP A 331 8.93 -13.78 -13.19
C ASP A 331 9.56 -12.96 -12.07
N ALA A 332 8.75 -12.10 -11.46
CA ALA A 332 9.11 -11.17 -10.40
C ALA A 332 8.82 -11.77 -9.02
N PRO A 333 9.73 -11.62 -8.04
CA PRO A 333 9.56 -12.16 -6.70
C PRO A 333 8.39 -11.46 -5.99
N GLY A 334 7.54 -12.24 -5.32
CA GLY A 334 6.36 -11.72 -4.60
C GLY A 334 5.25 -11.10 -5.45
N LEU A 335 5.36 -11.14 -6.79
CA LEU A 335 4.36 -10.65 -7.75
C LEU A 335 3.94 -9.20 -7.52
N ILE A 336 2.65 -8.86 -7.35
CA ILE A 336 2.17 -7.48 -7.22
C ILE A 336 1.53 -7.25 -5.86
N VAL A 337 0.45 -7.97 -5.58
CA VAL A 337 -0.38 -7.77 -4.39
C VAL A 337 0.36 -8.25 -3.15
N ALA A 338 0.91 -9.47 -3.19
CA ALA A 338 1.56 -10.07 -2.04
C ALA A 338 2.78 -9.23 -1.57
N ARG A 339 3.68 -8.84 -2.48
CA ARG A 339 4.82 -7.96 -2.13
C ARG A 339 4.38 -6.61 -1.57
N THR A 340 3.36 -5.99 -2.18
CA THR A 340 2.89 -4.67 -1.75
C THR A 340 2.30 -4.72 -0.36
N LEU A 341 1.42 -5.69 -0.09
CA LEU A 341 0.80 -5.84 1.22
C LEU A 341 1.81 -6.22 2.30
N ALA A 342 2.76 -7.11 2.00
CA ALA A 342 3.79 -7.47 2.96
C ALA A 342 4.65 -6.25 3.36
N MET A 343 5.02 -5.39 2.42
CA MET A 343 5.78 -4.18 2.71
C MET A 343 4.96 -3.12 3.45
N LEU A 344 3.67 -2.97 3.15
CA LEU A 344 2.75 -2.10 3.91
C LEU A 344 2.61 -2.57 5.36
N ILE A 345 2.45 -3.87 5.58
CA ILE A 345 2.37 -4.47 6.92
C ILE A 345 3.69 -4.29 7.65
N ASN A 346 4.83 -4.54 6.98
CA ASN A 346 6.16 -4.36 7.56
C ASN A 346 6.38 -2.92 8.03
N GLU A 347 5.99 -1.93 7.22
CA GLU A 347 6.14 -0.51 7.59
C GLU A 347 5.20 -0.12 8.74
N ALA A 348 3.98 -0.67 8.79
CA ALA A 348 3.08 -0.47 9.91
C ALA A 348 3.62 -1.08 11.22
N CYS A 349 4.18 -2.30 11.15
CA CYS A 349 4.84 -2.95 12.28
C CYS A 349 6.01 -2.12 12.81
N ASP A 350 6.86 -1.56 11.92
CA ASP A 350 7.98 -0.70 12.32
C ASP A 350 7.49 0.60 12.96
N ALA A 351 6.45 1.23 12.41
CA ALA A 351 5.84 2.43 12.99
C ALA A 351 5.28 2.17 14.41
N VAL A 352 4.60 1.04 14.62
CA VAL A 352 4.09 0.65 15.95
C VAL A 352 5.24 0.29 16.89
N HIS A 353 6.25 -0.45 16.43
CA HIS A 353 7.41 -0.83 17.23
C HIS A 353 8.18 0.40 17.76
N GLN A 354 8.33 1.43 16.93
CA GLN A 354 8.95 2.71 17.31
C GLN A 354 8.02 3.59 18.18
N GLY A 355 6.80 3.11 18.45
CA GLY A 355 5.78 3.82 19.22
C GLY A 355 5.30 5.10 18.54
N VAL A 356 5.29 5.15 17.20
CA VAL A 356 4.74 6.27 16.44
C VAL A 356 3.23 6.33 16.62
N CYS A 357 2.56 5.18 16.55
CA CYS A 357 1.11 5.02 16.74
C CYS A 357 0.80 3.63 17.33
N SER A 358 -0.46 3.39 17.67
CA SER A 358 -0.95 2.05 18.04
C SER A 358 -1.37 1.25 16.79
N GLU A 359 -1.52 -0.07 16.92
CA GLU A 359 -2.03 -0.93 15.83
C GLU A 359 -3.40 -0.46 15.32
N ALA A 360 -4.33 -0.19 16.23
CA ALA A 360 -5.65 0.35 15.90
C ALA A 360 -5.57 1.74 15.24
N GLY A 361 -4.60 2.57 15.66
CA GLY A 361 -4.32 3.87 15.06
C GLY A 361 -3.82 3.73 13.62
N ALA A 362 -2.89 2.81 13.35
CA ALA A 362 -2.41 2.50 12.01
C ALA A 362 -3.55 2.00 11.10
N ASP A 363 -4.38 1.07 11.58
CA ASP A 363 -5.52 0.55 10.83
C ASP A 363 -6.52 1.65 10.48
N ALA A 364 -6.90 2.48 11.46
CA ALA A 364 -7.82 3.60 11.24
C ALA A 364 -7.20 4.62 10.27
N ALA A 365 -5.92 4.93 10.42
CA ALA A 365 -5.20 5.88 9.57
C ALA A 365 -5.20 5.45 8.10
N MET A 366 -4.86 4.18 7.81
CA MET A 366 -4.78 3.71 6.43
C MET A 366 -6.17 3.58 5.79
N LYS A 367 -7.18 3.12 6.55
CA LYS A 367 -8.56 3.03 6.03
C LYS A 367 -9.19 4.40 5.77
N LEU A 368 -8.97 5.38 6.65
CA LEU A 368 -9.66 6.68 6.58
C LEU A 368 -8.85 7.79 5.89
N GLY A 369 -7.53 7.67 5.88
CA GLY A 369 -6.62 8.65 5.26
C GLY A 369 -6.40 8.39 3.78
N VAL A 370 -6.28 7.12 3.38
CA VAL A 370 -6.00 6.73 1.97
C VAL A 370 -6.98 5.71 1.40
N ASN A 371 -8.10 5.45 2.10
CA ASN A 371 -9.17 4.55 1.64
C ASN A 371 -8.68 3.12 1.36
N TYR A 372 -7.74 2.61 2.15
CA TYR A 372 -7.37 1.20 2.06
C TYR A 372 -8.55 0.32 2.45
N PRO A 373 -8.71 -0.85 1.81
CA PRO A 373 -9.89 -1.69 2.02
C PRO A 373 -9.85 -2.45 3.36
N ALA A 374 -8.69 -2.53 4.00
CA ALA A 374 -8.50 -2.97 5.38
C ALA A 374 -7.25 -2.31 5.96
N GLY A 375 -7.13 -2.35 7.28
CA GLY A 375 -5.92 -1.89 7.98
C GLY A 375 -4.75 -2.88 7.84
N PRO A 376 -3.48 -2.43 7.98
CA PRO A 376 -2.32 -3.32 7.97
C PRO A 376 -2.39 -4.47 8.97
N PHE A 377 -2.86 -4.22 10.20
CA PHE A 377 -2.98 -5.27 11.23
C PHE A 377 -4.20 -6.16 11.00
N GLU A 378 -5.27 -5.64 10.38
CA GLU A 378 -6.37 -6.47 9.86
C GLU A 378 -5.90 -7.43 8.75
N TRP A 379 -5.01 -6.99 7.85
CA TRP A 379 -4.40 -7.88 6.85
C TRP A 379 -3.47 -8.90 7.49
N LEU A 380 -2.62 -8.49 8.43
CA LEU A 380 -1.71 -9.38 9.16
C LEU A 380 -2.48 -10.52 9.84
N ALA A 381 -3.60 -10.20 10.51
CA ALA A 381 -4.45 -11.18 11.17
C ALA A 381 -5.11 -12.19 10.19
N ARG A 382 -5.31 -11.80 8.92
CA ARG A 382 -5.94 -12.66 7.90
C ARG A 382 -4.95 -13.51 7.11
N TRP A 383 -3.72 -13.02 6.89
CA TRP A 383 -2.75 -13.71 6.05
C TRP A 383 -1.87 -14.69 6.83
N ASP A 384 -1.43 -14.32 8.04
CA ASP A 384 -0.41 -14.98 8.89
C ASP A 384 0.96 -14.28 8.86
N ALA A 385 1.52 -14.05 10.05
CA ALA A 385 2.78 -13.34 10.25
C ALA A 385 4.00 -14.14 9.74
N ALA A 386 4.00 -15.46 9.88
CA ALA A 386 5.12 -16.29 9.43
C ALA A 386 5.20 -16.32 7.91
N ARG A 387 4.06 -16.35 7.21
CA ARG A 387 4.00 -16.24 5.74
C ARG A 387 4.48 -14.87 5.24
N ILE A 388 4.12 -13.79 5.92
CA ILE A 388 4.60 -12.45 5.58
C ILE A 388 6.12 -12.36 5.78
N ALA A 389 6.64 -12.84 6.90
CA ALA A 389 8.09 -12.87 7.16
C ALA A 389 8.84 -13.69 6.11
N GLN A 390 8.33 -14.89 5.75
CA GLN A 390 8.91 -15.72 4.70
C GLN A 390 8.95 -14.99 3.35
N LEU A 391 7.88 -14.29 2.98
CA LEU A 391 7.83 -13.53 1.74
C LEU A 391 8.84 -12.39 1.76
N LEU A 392 8.93 -11.63 2.85
CA LEU A 392 9.90 -10.55 3.02
C LEU A 392 11.35 -11.07 2.96
N ASP A 393 11.62 -12.23 3.56
CA ASP A 393 12.93 -12.89 3.49
C ASP A 393 13.27 -13.33 2.06
N ALA A 394 12.29 -13.83 1.30
CA ALA A 394 12.49 -14.18 -0.09
C ALA A 394 12.76 -12.93 -0.97
N LEU A 395 11.99 -11.85 -0.78
CA LEU A 395 12.26 -10.57 -1.45
C LEU A 395 13.67 -10.06 -1.10
N ALA A 396 14.03 -10.08 0.18
CA ALA A 396 15.35 -9.67 0.64
C ALA A 396 16.45 -10.55 0.04
N ALA A 397 16.26 -11.86 -0.06
CA ALA A 397 17.24 -12.76 -0.66
C ALA A 397 17.44 -12.49 -2.17
N THR A 398 16.38 -12.13 -2.90
CA THR A 398 16.47 -11.80 -4.32
C THR A 398 17.11 -10.44 -4.58
N TYR A 399 16.79 -9.43 -3.76
CA TYR A 399 17.24 -8.06 -3.97
C TYR A 399 18.50 -7.68 -3.17
N ARG A 400 19.01 -8.57 -2.29
CA ARG A 400 20.36 -8.45 -1.72
C ARG A 400 21.39 -8.78 -2.80
N GLY A 401 21.65 -7.80 -3.65
CA GLY A 401 22.84 -7.68 -4.50
C GLY A 401 23.78 -6.64 -3.91
#